data_AF-A0A673M081-F1
#
_entry.id   AF-A0A673M081-F1
#
_cell.length_a   1.000
_cell.length_b   1.000
_cell.length_c   1.000
_cell.angle_alpha   90.00
_cell.angle_beta   90.00
_cell.angle_gamma   90.00
#
_symmetry.space_group_name_H-M   'P 1'
#
loop_
_entity.id
_entity.type
_entity.pdbx_description
1 polymer ?
#
loop_
_entity_poly.entity_id
_entity_poly.type
_entity_poly.pdbx_seq_one_letter_code
_entity_poly.pdbx_strand_id
1 'polypeptide(L)'
;MMYKSQFRKIYPYDWFCAPGSHTVLNALKLVLCSVKHVFSWVLVQVGRPWLTEYLEKVFPPSLLISDDYHTENKVLGVHCLHHIVLNVPAADLRQFNRAQVLYHALFNHLHTSEAALIKVVLPCLLDLLSVLEKSPVHSGLPRKPNRFDDVLRHVLTYMEMEHKLDLRCVYAKNVVLFIERMGIVIVRHLKRLERVIVGYLEVSDAPEEKARLSILDALQKTLQIAWPRSESSEVLVDVSSESLPTQLKEQLMTQASHCLLLLDHCSKGKLQVRMTIVIFSIDFLWLYKEEFQPKG
;
A
#
# COMPACT_ATOMS: atom_id res chain seq x y z
N MET A 1 -12.24 20.74 -25.29
CA MET A 1 -12.87 20.85 -26.65
C MET A 1 -11.87 20.51 -27.76
N MET A 2 -10.90 19.66 -27.37
CA MET A 2 -9.87 19.13 -28.28
C MET A 2 -9.77 17.61 -28.13
N TYR A 3 -10.86 16.95 -27.44
CA TYR A 3 -10.79 15.47 -27.31
C TYR A 3 -11.92 14.83 -28.10
N LYS A 4 -12.67 15.65 -28.86
CA LYS A 4 -13.79 15.08 -29.66
C LYS A 4 -13.33 14.79 -31.09
N SER A 5 -12.10 15.18 -31.37
CA SER A 5 -11.72 15.02 -32.79
C SER A 5 -10.81 13.80 -32.97
N GLN A 6 -10.52 13.12 -31.78
CA GLN A 6 -9.72 11.88 -31.99
C GLN A 6 -10.59 10.64 -31.81
N PHE A 7 -11.86 10.85 -31.41
CA PHE A 7 -12.81 9.72 -31.28
C PHE A 7 -13.58 9.52 -32.58
N ARG A 8 -13.40 10.38 -33.60
CA ARG A 8 -14.10 10.23 -34.90
C ARG A 8 -13.22 9.46 -35.89
N LYS A 9 -12.06 8.98 -35.40
CA LYS A 9 -11.26 8.28 -36.42
C LYS A 9 -11.21 6.78 -36.13
N ILE A 10 -12.00 6.30 -35.11
CA ILE A 10 -12.01 4.83 -34.86
C ILE A 10 -13.45 4.33 -34.98
N TYR A 11 -14.49 5.16 -35.44
CA TYR A 11 -15.81 4.57 -35.74
C TYR A 11 -16.56 5.50 -36.69
N PRO A 12 -16.56 5.31 -38.04
CA PRO A 12 -17.26 6.15 -39.02
C PRO A 12 -18.78 5.94 -38.96
N TYR A 13 -19.55 6.01 -37.80
CA TYR A 13 -21.00 6.04 -38.13
C TYR A 13 -21.68 7.08 -37.23
N ASP A 14 -21.98 8.35 -37.72
CA ASP A 14 -22.91 9.46 -37.39
C ASP A 14 -24.24 8.93 -36.84
N TRP A 15 -24.33 8.64 -35.49
CA TRP A 15 -25.56 8.15 -34.82
C TRP A 15 -26.22 9.31 -34.06
N PHE A 16 -26.04 10.58 -34.51
CA PHE A 16 -26.70 11.58 -33.63
C PHE A 16 -28.07 11.95 -34.21
N CYS A 17 -28.98 10.91 -34.50
CA CYS A 17 -30.34 11.52 -34.45
C CYS A 17 -31.38 10.40 -34.40
N ALA A 18 -31.54 9.61 -33.23
CA ALA A 18 -32.90 9.01 -33.18
C ALA A 18 -33.30 8.79 -31.71
N PRO A 19 -34.60 9.13 -31.27
CA PRO A 19 -35.27 9.11 -29.97
C PRO A 19 -35.44 7.67 -29.45
N GLY A 20 -34.25 7.07 -28.92
CA GLY A 20 -34.16 5.83 -28.11
C GLY A 20 -32.82 5.81 -27.36
N SER A 21 -32.24 6.82 -26.80
CA SER A 21 -30.91 7.20 -26.31
C SER A 21 -30.62 6.54 -24.95
N HIS A 22 -31.63 5.70 -24.37
CA HIS A 22 -31.26 5.01 -23.10
C HIS A 22 -30.96 3.53 -23.34
N THR A 23 -31.30 2.91 -24.40
CA THR A 23 -31.06 1.49 -24.73
C THR A 23 -29.81 1.35 -25.61
N VAL A 24 -29.42 2.32 -26.39
CA VAL A 24 -28.20 2.30 -27.23
C VAL A 24 -26.99 2.73 -26.39
N LEU A 25 -27.19 3.64 -25.45
CA LEU A 25 -26.14 4.00 -24.47
C LEU A 25 -25.91 2.86 -23.47
N ASN A 26 -26.99 2.15 -23.12
CA ASN A 26 -26.84 0.97 -22.24
C ASN A 26 -26.23 -0.21 -23.00
N ALA A 27 -26.53 -0.35 -24.28
CA ALA A 27 -25.95 -1.40 -25.14
C ALA A 27 -24.50 -1.05 -25.50
N LEU A 28 -24.20 0.26 -25.71
CA LEU A 28 -22.81 0.70 -25.95
C LEU A 28 -22.02 0.64 -24.63
N LYS A 29 -22.59 0.96 -23.53
CA LYS A 29 -22.00 0.73 -22.19
C LYS A 29 -21.79 -0.76 -21.92
N LEU A 30 -22.68 -1.58 -22.36
CA LEU A 30 -22.56 -3.04 -22.14
C LEU A 30 -21.49 -3.64 -23.07
N VAL A 31 -21.41 -3.10 -24.32
CA VAL A 31 -20.40 -3.63 -25.26
C VAL A 31 -19.01 -3.07 -24.88
N LEU A 32 -18.97 -1.87 -24.45
CA LEU A 32 -17.68 -1.29 -24.02
C LEU A 32 -17.25 -1.86 -22.67
N CYS A 33 -18.32 -2.27 -21.80
CA CYS A 33 -18.04 -2.91 -20.50
C CYS A 33 -17.52 -4.34 -20.68
N SER A 34 -17.92 -4.99 -21.75
CA SER A 34 -17.49 -6.38 -22.01
C SER A 34 -16.12 -6.40 -22.70
N VAL A 35 -15.84 -5.33 -23.37
CA VAL A 35 -14.58 -5.35 -24.14
C VAL A 35 -13.40 -5.13 -23.19
N LYS A 36 -13.60 -4.31 -22.14
CA LYS A 36 -12.48 -4.09 -21.19
C LYS A 36 -12.21 -5.35 -20.35
N HIS A 37 -13.28 -6.05 -20.05
CA HIS A 37 -13.06 -7.29 -19.27
C HIS A 37 -12.43 -8.36 -20.15
N VAL A 38 -12.87 -8.37 -21.40
CA VAL A 38 -12.26 -9.37 -22.31
C VAL A 38 -10.78 -9.01 -22.53
N PHE A 39 -10.64 -7.75 -22.71
CA PHE A 39 -9.23 -7.33 -22.87
C PHE A 39 -8.40 -7.73 -21.64
N SER A 40 -8.85 -7.28 -20.46
CA SER A 40 -8.11 -7.64 -19.23
C SER A 40 -7.87 -9.15 -19.11
N TRP A 41 -8.88 -9.89 -19.45
CA TRP A 41 -8.74 -11.35 -19.38
C TRP A 41 -7.68 -11.85 -20.38
N VAL A 42 -7.70 -11.31 -21.57
CA VAL A 42 -6.74 -11.79 -22.59
C VAL A 42 -5.32 -11.38 -22.17
N LEU A 43 -5.22 -10.22 -21.68
CA LEU A 43 -3.88 -9.73 -21.31
C LEU A 43 -3.26 -10.60 -20.22
N VAL A 44 -4.08 -11.03 -19.27
CA VAL A 44 -3.50 -11.78 -18.13
C VAL A 44 -3.13 -13.19 -18.59
N GLN A 45 -3.55 -13.55 -19.76
CA GLN A 45 -3.19 -14.91 -20.23
C GLN A 45 -1.82 -14.90 -20.90
N VAL A 46 -1.44 -13.74 -21.19
CA VAL A 46 -0.11 -13.70 -21.87
C VAL A 46 0.95 -13.31 -20.84
N GLY A 47 1.96 -14.20 -20.63
CA GLY A 47 3.02 -13.89 -19.64
C GLY A 47 4.40 -13.81 -20.32
N ARG A 48 5.41 -13.92 -19.55
CA ARG A 48 6.78 -13.89 -20.12
C ARG A 48 7.02 -15.14 -20.99
N PRO A 49 7.82 -14.77 -22.11
CA PRO A 49 8.46 -13.54 -22.62
C PRO A 49 7.63 -12.87 -23.71
N TRP A 50 6.42 -13.24 -23.94
CA TRP A 50 5.70 -12.84 -25.16
C TRP A 50 4.97 -11.50 -24.93
N LEU A 51 4.88 -11.09 -23.74
CA LEU A 51 4.12 -9.85 -23.47
C LEU A 51 4.89 -8.63 -23.99
N THR A 52 6.16 -8.77 -24.08
CA THR A 52 6.96 -7.61 -24.52
C THR A 52 6.65 -7.27 -25.98
N GLU A 53 6.33 -8.30 -26.77
CA GLU A 53 6.07 -8.05 -28.21
C GLU A 53 4.75 -7.30 -28.41
N TYR A 54 3.91 -7.45 -27.40
CA TYR A 54 2.58 -6.82 -27.58
C TYR A 54 2.47 -5.59 -26.68
N LEU A 55 3.54 -5.17 -26.15
CA LEU A 55 3.51 -4.09 -25.14
C LEU A 55 2.96 -2.80 -25.77
N GLU A 56 3.29 -2.52 -26.98
CA GLU A 56 2.83 -1.27 -27.62
C GLU A 56 1.32 -1.28 -27.83
N LYS A 57 0.78 -2.48 -27.86
CA LYS A 57 -0.67 -2.54 -28.14
C LYS A 57 -1.48 -2.61 -26.84
N VAL A 58 -0.79 -3.16 -25.82
CA VAL A 58 -1.62 -3.45 -24.63
C VAL A 58 -1.42 -2.31 -23.61
N PHE A 59 -0.32 -1.56 -23.82
CA PHE A 59 0.02 -0.55 -22.81
C PHE A 59 -0.98 0.60 -22.85
N PRO A 60 -1.31 1.18 -24.02
CA PRO A 60 -2.20 2.35 -24.07
C PRO A 60 -3.62 2.01 -23.60
N PRO A 61 -4.16 0.85 -24.02
CA PRO A 61 -5.52 0.58 -23.53
C PRO A 61 -5.55 0.34 -22.01
N SER A 62 -4.49 -0.25 -21.47
CA SER A 62 -4.45 -0.43 -20.00
C SER A 62 -4.42 0.91 -19.27
N LEU A 63 -3.71 1.89 -19.88
CA LEU A 63 -3.69 3.24 -19.25
C LEU A 63 -5.04 3.92 -19.37
N LEU A 64 -5.60 3.71 -20.50
CA LEU A 64 -6.92 4.33 -20.72
C LEU A 64 -7.96 3.80 -19.73
N ILE A 65 -7.91 2.48 -19.53
CA ILE A 65 -8.90 1.89 -18.60
C ILE A 65 -8.62 2.39 -17.17
N SER A 66 -7.34 2.59 -16.84
CA SER A 66 -7.01 3.03 -15.47
C SER A 66 -7.42 4.49 -15.25
N ASP A 67 -7.58 5.25 -16.32
CA ASP A 67 -7.91 6.68 -16.19
C ASP A 67 -9.43 6.86 -16.22
N ASP A 68 -10.10 5.76 -16.15
CA ASP A 68 -11.56 5.87 -16.26
C ASP A 68 -12.13 6.53 -14.99
N TYR A 69 -13.38 7.04 -15.20
CA TYR A 69 -14.02 7.77 -14.09
C TYR A 69 -14.58 6.80 -13.04
N HIS A 70 -14.96 5.57 -13.50
CA HIS A 70 -15.52 4.59 -12.55
C HIS A 70 -14.40 3.82 -11.83
N THR A 71 -14.62 3.66 -10.50
CA THR A 71 -13.57 3.04 -9.66
C THR A 71 -13.33 1.58 -10.07
N GLU A 72 -14.33 0.89 -10.48
CA GLU A 72 -14.18 -0.54 -10.86
C GLU A 72 -13.27 -0.67 -12.09
N ASN A 73 -13.46 0.22 -12.93
CA ASN A 73 -12.59 0.16 -14.13
C ASN A 73 -11.15 0.58 -13.81
N LYS A 74 -11.12 1.52 -12.94
CA LYS A 74 -9.74 1.91 -12.56
C LYS A 74 -8.99 0.72 -11.92
N VAL A 75 -9.76 0.03 -11.09
CA VAL A 75 -9.12 -1.13 -10.43
C VAL A 75 -8.71 -2.16 -11.49
N LEU A 76 -9.58 -2.38 -12.37
CA LEU A 76 -9.23 -3.33 -13.45
C LEU A 76 -8.02 -2.84 -14.24
N GLY A 77 -8.04 -1.62 -14.54
CA GLY A 77 -6.90 -1.05 -15.30
C GLY A 77 -5.59 -1.20 -14.54
N VAL A 78 -5.64 -0.92 -13.25
CA VAL A 78 -4.40 -1.04 -12.45
C VAL A 78 -3.96 -2.51 -12.41
N HIS A 79 -4.90 -3.43 -12.37
CA HIS A 79 -4.49 -4.85 -12.42
C HIS A 79 -3.78 -5.18 -13.73
N CYS A 80 -4.31 -4.62 -14.77
CA CYS A 80 -3.62 -4.87 -16.05
C CYS A 80 -2.21 -4.26 -16.05
N LEU A 81 -2.17 -3.09 -15.51
CA LEU A 81 -0.84 -2.45 -15.49
C LEU A 81 0.13 -3.23 -14.58
N HIS A 82 -0.40 -3.61 -13.49
CA HIS A 82 0.46 -4.41 -12.59
C HIS A 82 0.98 -5.67 -13.28
N HIS A 83 0.07 -6.34 -14.04
CA HIS A 83 0.52 -7.54 -14.78
C HIS A 83 1.64 -7.19 -15.78
N ILE A 84 1.54 -6.05 -16.38
CA ILE A 84 2.59 -5.64 -17.34
C ILE A 84 3.91 -5.40 -16.60
N VAL A 85 3.79 -4.75 -15.44
CA VAL A 85 5.01 -4.43 -14.67
C VAL A 85 5.70 -5.74 -14.24
N LEU A 86 4.94 -6.77 -13.96
CA LEU A 86 5.55 -8.00 -13.42
C LEU A 86 6.07 -8.88 -14.56
N ASN A 87 5.56 -8.69 -15.77
CA ASN A 87 5.88 -9.71 -16.79
C ASN A 87 6.72 -9.10 -17.91
N VAL A 88 6.95 -7.75 -17.90
CA VAL A 88 7.82 -7.13 -18.92
C VAL A 88 9.16 -6.78 -18.25
N PRO A 89 10.24 -7.15 -18.99
CA PRO A 89 11.56 -6.83 -18.41
C PRO A 89 11.72 -5.33 -18.14
N ALA A 90 12.50 -5.03 -17.05
CA ALA A 90 12.65 -3.64 -16.59
C ALA A 90 13.27 -2.76 -17.70
N ALA A 91 14.21 -3.35 -18.48
CA ALA A 91 14.87 -2.56 -19.54
C ALA A 91 13.85 -2.06 -20.59
N ASP A 92 12.96 -2.93 -20.84
CA ASP A 92 11.95 -2.54 -21.87
C ASP A 92 10.96 -1.51 -21.31
N LEU A 93 10.69 -1.63 -20.06
CA LEU A 93 9.75 -0.64 -19.47
C LEU A 93 10.44 0.72 -19.32
N ARG A 94 11.70 0.69 -19.23
CA ARG A 94 12.40 1.98 -19.06
C ARG A 94 12.59 2.65 -20.42
N GLN A 95 12.50 1.79 -21.40
CA GLN A 95 12.65 2.39 -22.74
C GLN A 95 11.47 3.31 -23.06
N PHE A 96 11.73 4.35 -23.71
CA PHE A 96 10.74 5.34 -24.17
C PHE A 96 9.99 5.94 -22.99
N ASN A 97 10.48 5.83 -21.80
CA ASN A 97 9.95 6.47 -20.59
C ASN A 97 8.56 5.94 -20.22
N ARG A 98 8.42 4.68 -20.49
CA ARG A 98 7.10 4.10 -20.19
C ARG A 98 6.94 3.90 -18.67
N ALA A 99 8.06 3.56 -18.09
CA ALA A 99 7.99 3.37 -16.62
C ALA A 99 7.62 4.68 -15.93
N GLN A 100 8.11 5.79 -16.53
CA GLN A 100 7.77 7.10 -15.92
C GLN A 100 6.29 7.44 -16.12
N VAL A 101 5.82 7.11 -17.26
CA VAL A 101 4.39 7.35 -17.53
C VAL A 101 3.53 6.53 -16.55
N LEU A 102 4.01 5.32 -16.34
CA LEU A 102 3.22 4.50 -15.39
C LEU A 102 3.28 5.08 -13.98
N TYR A 103 4.43 5.53 -13.70
CA TYR A 103 4.57 6.09 -12.34
C TYR A 103 3.61 7.27 -12.15
N HIS A 104 3.60 8.17 -13.09
CA HIS A 104 2.71 9.33 -12.93
C HIS A 104 1.23 8.93 -12.92
N ALA A 105 0.92 8.01 -13.82
CA ALA A 105 -0.48 7.56 -13.85
C ALA A 105 -0.91 6.91 -12.52
N LEU A 106 -0.01 6.08 -11.93
CA LEU A 106 -0.39 5.38 -10.68
C LEU A 106 -0.33 6.35 -9.50
N PHE A 107 0.66 7.24 -9.59
CA PHE A 107 0.79 8.18 -8.46
C PHE A 107 -0.47 9.07 -8.38
N ASN A 108 -1.08 9.38 -9.47
CA ASN A 108 -2.29 10.22 -9.47
C ASN A 108 -3.47 9.55 -8.75
N HIS A 109 -3.40 8.26 -8.71
CA HIS A 109 -4.52 7.56 -8.06
C HIS A 109 -4.41 7.64 -6.52
N LEU A 110 -3.24 8.08 -6.04
CA LEU A 110 -3.05 8.09 -4.57
C LEU A 110 -3.80 9.29 -3.96
N HIS A 111 -4.31 10.15 -4.81
CA HIS A 111 -5.03 11.32 -4.26
C HIS A 111 -6.50 11.01 -4.07
N THR A 112 -6.88 9.84 -4.36
CA THR A 112 -8.32 9.48 -4.20
C THR A 112 -8.54 8.82 -2.84
N SER A 113 -9.77 8.83 -2.33
CA SER A 113 -10.07 8.20 -1.02
C SER A 113 -10.84 6.89 -1.21
N GLU A 114 -10.57 6.23 -2.33
CA GLU A 114 -11.25 4.94 -2.57
C GLU A 114 -10.34 3.77 -2.14
N ALA A 115 -10.84 2.99 -1.13
CA ALA A 115 -10.00 1.92 -0.54
C ALA A 115 -9.71 0.82 -1.55
N ALA A 116 -10.72 0.50 -2.37
CA ALA A 116 -10.53 -0.59 -3.35
C ALA A 116 -9.42 -0.25 -4.37
N LEU A 117 -9.41 0.96 -4.70
CA LEU A 117 -8.39 1.36 -5.68
C LEU A 117 -7.00 1.42 -5.04
N ILE A 118 -6.88 2.04 -3.83
CA ILE A 118 -5.57 2.16 -3.17
C ILE A 118 -4.99 0.77 -2.88
N LYS A 119 -5.89 -0.15 -2.63
CA LYS A 119 -5.44 -1.53 -2.32
C LYS A 119 -4.66 -2.13 -3.48
N VAL A 120 -5.03 -1.76 -4.66
CA VAL A 120 -4.34 -2.40 -5.80
C VAL A 120 -3.22 -1.48 -6.30
N VAL A 121 -3.32 -0.19 -6.09
CA VAL A 121 -2.36 0.76 -6.70
C VAL A 121 -1.04 0.70 -5.92
N LEU A 122 -1.12 0.59 -4.58
CA LEU A 122 0.13 0.70 -3.78
C LEU A 122 1.06 -0.48 -4.05
N PRO A 123 0.58 -1.72 -4.02
CA PRO A 123 1.52 -2.81 -4.36
C PRO A 123 2.07 -2.67 -5.78
N CYS A 124 1.16 -2.29 -6.71
CA CYS A 124 1.65 -2.11 -8.09
C CYS A 124 2.74 -1.02 -8.15
N LEU A 125 2.50 0.07 -7.50
CA LEU A 125 3.49 1.16 -7.50
C LEU A 125 4.81 0.69 -6.88
N LEU A 126 4.76 -0.10 -5.82
CA LEU A 126 6.00 -0.59 -5.20
C LEU A 126 6.78 -1.48 -6.17
N ASP A 127 6.07 -2.35 -6.90
CA ASP A 127 6.78 -3.20 -7.88
C ASP A 127 7.36 -2.33 -9.02
N LEU A 128 6.61 -1.31 -9.37
CA LEU A 128 7.12 -0.44 -10.44
C LEU A 128 8.37 0.33 -9.96
N LEU A 129 8.29 0.82 -8.70
CA LEU A 129 9.45 1.54 -8.16
C LEU A 129 10.72 0.68 -8.22
N SER A 130 10.52 -0.60 -8.07
CA SER A 130 11.72 -1.47 -8.13
C SER A 130 12.29 -1.51 -9.55
N VAL A 131 11.41 -1.16 -10.51
CA VAL A 131 11.88 -1.09 -11.90
C VAL A 131 12.63 0.24 -12.15
N LEU A 132 12.12 1.31 -11.48
CA LEU A 132 12.64 2.67 -11.75
C LEU A 132 13.90 2.94 -10.93
N GLU A 133 13.87 2.29 -9.75
CA GLU A 133 15.01 2.63 -8.87
C GLU A 133 15.79 1.36 -8.52
N LYS A 134 17.07 1.54 -8.35
CA LYS A 134 17.86 0.42 -7.77
C LYS A 134 17.52 0.24 -6.28
N SER A 135 17.42 -1.09 -5.96
CA SER A 135 17.06 -1.34 -4.54
C SER A 135 17.91 -0.48 -3.59
N PRO A 136 17.14 0.23 -2.68
CA PRO A 136 17.82 1.10 -1.71
C PRO A 136 18.90 0.34 -0.92
N VAL A 137 18.90 -1.01 -0.97
CA VAL A 137 19.90 -1.82 -0.24
C VAL A 137 21.22 -1.84 -1.03
N HIS A 138 21.16 -1.48 -2.33
CA HIS A 138 22.35 -1.64 -3.17
C HIS A 138 22.81 -0.28 -3.68
N SER A 139 22.08 0.84 -3.09
CA SER A 139 22.43 2.18 -3.59
C SER A 139 23.67 2.69 -2.85
N GLY A 140 24.84 2.86 -3.58
CA GLY A 140 26.15 3.41 -3.13
C GLY A 140 25.95 4.58 -2.15
N LEU A 141 26.86 4.67 -1.12
CA LEU A 141 26.89 5.78 -0.14
C LEU A 141 27.45 7.06 -0.80
N PRO A 142 26.61 8.20 -0.60
CA PRO A 142 25.49 8.53 0.29
C PRO A 142 24.13 8.23 -0.37
N ARG A 143 23.31 7.70 0.49
CA ARG A 143 22.00 7.28 -0.06
C ARG A 143 21.09 8.51 -0.21
N LYS A 144 20.88 8.97 -1.48
CA LYS A 144 20.01 10.13 -1.76
C LYS A 144 18.53 9.69 -1.78
N PRO A 145 17.71 10.68 -1.22
CA PRO A 145 16.28 10.35 -1.28
C PRO A 145 15.83 9.99 -2.71
N ASN A 146 15.07 8.80 -2.70
CA ASN A 146 14.58 8.34 -4.02
C ASN A 146 13.05 8.32 -4.06
N ARG A 147 12.51 7.90 -5.17
CA ARG A 147 11.04 7.94 -5.39
C ARG A 147 10.31 7.11 -4.34
N PHE A 148 11.04 6.14 -3.75
CA PHE A 148 10.42 5.40 -2.61
C PHE A 148 10.09 6.36 -1.47
N ASP A 149 11.00 7.26 -1.25
CA ASP A 149 10.78 8.23 -0.15
C ASP A 149 9.60 9.15 -0.45
N ASP A 150 9.51 9.55 -1.69
CA ASP A 150 8.40 10.47 -2.05
C ASP A 150 7.04 9.78 -1.88
N VAL A 151 6.99 8.57 -2.30
CA VAL A 151 5.68 7.88 -2.21
C VAL A 151 5.36 7.58 -0.75
N LEU A 152 6.37 7.11 0.01
CA LEU A 152 6.09 6.80 1.43
C LEU A 152 5.67 8.06 2.19
N ARG A 153 6.34 9.17 1.91
CA ARG A 153 5.92 10.42 2.61
C ARG A 153 4.47 10.75 2.30
N HIS A 154 4.19 10.59 1.06
CA HIS A 154 2.78 10.85 0.70
C HIS A 154 1.83 9.89 1.43
N VAL A 155 2.15 8.66 1.44
CA VAL A 155 1.26 7.67 2.08
C VAL A 155 1.17 7.95 3.58
N LEU A 156 2.30 8.27 4.22
CA LEU A 156 2.25 8.51 5.68
C LEU A 156 1.44 9.77 5.99
N THR A 157 1.54 10.77 5.10
CA THR A 157 0.72 11.99 5.28
C THR A 157 -0.78 11.66 5.23
N TYR A 158 -1.14 10.83 4.32
CA TYR A 158 -2.57 10.48 4.21
C TYR A 158 -3.00 9.56 5.35
N MET A 159 -2.07 8.74 5.77
CA MET A 159 -2.43 7.84 6.89
C MET A 159 -2.71 8.66 8.16
N GLU A 160 -1.98 9.77 8.38
CA GLU A 160 -2.15 10.55 9.63
C GLU A 160 -3.55 11.17 9.69
N MET A 161 -4.07 11.48 8.52
CA MET A 161 -5.36 12.21 8.55
C MET A 161 -6.51 11.25 8.21
N GLU A 162 -6.27 9.95 8.16
CA GLU A 162 -7.31 9.06 7.62
C GLU A 162 -8.24 8.60 8.75
N HIS A 163 -9.50 8.67 8.46
CA HIS A 163 -10.45 8.28 9.54
C HIS A 163 -11.32 7.12 9.07
N LYS A 164 -11.36 6.90 7.74
CA LYS A 164 -12.15 5.74 7.27
C LYS A 164 -11.45 4.41 7.57
N LEU A 165 -12.20 3.56 8.20
CA LEU A 165 -11.56 2.33 8.75
C LEU A 165 -11.11 1.41 7.60
N ASP A 166 -11.89 1.40 6.51
CA ASP A 166 -11.50 0.53 5.37
C ASP A 166 -10.16 0.99 4.77
N LEU A 167 -9.94 2.23 4.68
CA LEU A 167 -8.68 2.73 4.10
C LEU A 167 -7.51 2.57 5.10
N ARG A 168 -7.88 2.76 6.35
CA ARG A 168 -6.81 2.54 7.36
C ARG A 168 -6.27 1.11 7.29
N CYS A 169 -7.23 0.18 7.02
CA CYS A 169 -6.77 -1.21 6.92
C CYS A 169 -5.85 -1.39 5.71
N VAL A 170 -6.25 -0.74 4.67
CA VAL A 170 -5.46 -0.89 3.43
C VAL A 170 -4.08 -0.23 3.62
N TYR A 171 -4.02 0.93 4.18
CA TYR A 171 -2.73 1.60 4.41
C TYR A 171 -1.85 0.80 5.36
N ALA A 172 -2.52 0.31 6.45
CA ALA A 172 -1.72 -0.45 7.45
C ALA A 172 -1.05 -1.68 6.80
N LYS A 173 -1.74 -2.31 5.90
CA LYS A 173 -1.13 -3.50 5.26
C LYS A 173 0.00 -3.09 4.31
N ASN A 174 -0.21 -1.98 3.67
CA ASN A 174 0.77 -1.62 2.63
C ASN A 174 2.02 -0.99 3.25
N VAL A 175 1.82 -0.37 4.41
CA VAL A 175 3.02 0.25 5.02
C VAL A 175 4.01 -0.87 5.40
N VAL A 176 3.49 -2.02 5.77
CA VAL A 176 4.42 -3.14 6.06
C VAL A 176 5.25 -3.47 4.82
N LEU A 177 4.61 -3.40 3.66
CA LEU A 177 5.35 -3.71 2.41
C LEU A 177 6.44 -2.66 2.15
N PHE A 178 6.16 -1.45 2.50
CA PHE A 178 7.18 -0.40 2.29
C PHE A 178 8.37 -0.64 3.21
N ILE A 179 8.06 -1.02 4.40
CA ILE A 179 9.16 -1.24 5.37
C ILE A 179 10.06 -2.38 4.88
N GLU A 180 9.47 -3.37 4.30
CA GLU A 180 10.27 -4.54 3.86
C GLU A 180 11.08 -4.18 2.62
N ARG A 181 10.51 -3.37 1.79
CA ARG A 181 11.22 -3.09 0.52
C ARG A 181 12.30 -2.04 0.74
N MET A 182 12.02 -1.11 1.61
CA MET A 182 13.02 -0.03 1.81
C MET A 182 14.13 -0.47 2.75
N GLY A 183 13.89 -1.43 3.62
CA GLY A 183 14.94 -1.93 4.53
C GLY A 183 15.40 -0.82 5.51
N ILE A 184 16.72 -0.66 5.67
CA ILE A 184 17.30 0.21 6.72
C ILE A 184 17.04 1.69 6.37
N VAL A 185 16.68 1.94 5.12
CA VAL A 185 16.50 3.36 4.71
C VAL A 185 15.20 3.90 5.32
N ILE A 186 14.42 3.04 5.88
CA ILE A 186 13.16 3.49 6.49
C ILE A 186 13.45 4.37 7.72
N VAL A 187 14.70 4.35 8.19
CA VAL A 187 15.06 5.08 9.41
C VAL A 187 14.84 6.59 9.17
N ARG A 188 14.84 7.08 7.92
CA ARG A 188 14.64 8.52 7.63
C ARG A 188 13.21 8.95 7.95
N HIS A 189 12.38 7.84 7.97
CA HIS A 189 10.96 8.23 8.15
C HIS A 189 10.43 7.73 9.49
N LEU A 190 11.30 7.44 10.47
CA LEU A 190 10.89 6.74 11.70
C LEU A 190 10.01 7.65 12.55
N LYS A 191 10.42 8.92 12.55
CA LYS A 191 9.63 9.82 13.41
C LYS A 191 8.16 9.85 12.96
N ARG A 192 8.00 10.04 11.73
CA ARG A 192 6.59 10.11 11.25
C ARG A 192 5.93 8.74 11.31
N LEU A 193 6.60 7.72 10.95
CA LEU A 193 6.05 6.35 11.03
C LEU A 193 5.58 6.01 12.45
N GLU A 194 6.36 6.43 13.41
CA GLU A 194 5.95 6.18 14.82
C GLU A 194 4.62 6.88 15.12
N ARG A 195 4.49 8.04 14.73
CA ARG A 195 3.21 8.76 14.97
C ARG A 195 2.03 8.02 14.35
N VAL A 196 2.21 7.54 13.13
CA VAL A 196 1.10 6.81 12.47
C VAL A 196 0.82 5.51 13.21
N ILE A 197 1.89 4.84 13.63
CA ILE A 197 1.69 3.55 14.32
C ILE A 197 0.88 3.78 15.60
N VAL A 198 1.23 4.81 16.30
CA VAL A 198 0.51 5.07 17.56
C VAL A 198 -0.95 5.44 17.23
N GLY A 199 -1.14 6.27 16.24
CA GLY A 199 -2.51 6.68 15.84
C GLY A 199 -3.38 5.48 15.45
N TYR A 200 -2.82 4.56 14.76
CA TYR A 200 -3.63 3.41 14.27
C TYR A 200 -3.88 2.41 15.40
N LEU A 201 -2.96 2.32 16.39
CA LEU A 201 -3.16 1.36 17.50
C LEU A 201 -4.24 1.87 18.46
N GLU A 202 -4.40 3.23 18.43
CA GLU A 202 -5.39 3.80 19.40
C GLU A 202 -6.81 3.58 18.89
N VAL A 203 -6.92 3.44 17.64
CA VAL A 203 -8.29 3.33 17.10
C VAL A 203 -8.59 1.85 16.78
N SER A 204 -9.78 1.41 17.38
CA SER A 204 -10.17 0.00 17.14
C SER A 204 -10.99 -0.11 15.84
N ASP A 205 -10.50 -1.14 14.98
CA ASP A 205 -11.33 -1.39 13.76
C ASP A 205 -12.12 -2.70 13.91
N ALA A 206 -12.73 -3.03 15.13
CA ALA A 206 -13.55 -4.23 15.36
C ALA A 206 -14.63 -4.34 14.28
N PRO A 207 -14.87 -5.72 14.01
CA PRO A 207 -14.65 -6.94 14.82
C PRO A 207 -13.36 -7.66 14.42
N GLU A 208 -12.66 -7.30 13.30
CA GLU A 208 -11.51 -8.13 12.82
C GLU A 208 -10.18 -7.50 13.28
N GLU A 209 -10.21 -6.26 13.64
CA GLU A 209 -9.00 -5.54 14.10
C GLU A 209 -7.85 -5.72 13.10
N LYS A 210 -8.13 -5.72 11.83
CA LYS A 210 -7.12 -5.96 10.78
C LYS A 210 -6.09 -4.84 10.75
N ALA A 211 -6.51 -3.63 10.94
CA ALA A 211 -5.56 -2.49 10.89
C ALA A 211 -4.58 -2.53 12.07
N ARG A 212 -5.07 -2.83 13.23
CA ARG A 212 -4.19 -2.87 14.42
C ARG A 212 -3.18 -4.01 14.33
N LEU A 213 -3.68 -5.13 13.82
CA LEU A 213 -2.71 -6.24 13.67
C LEU A 213 -1.65 -5.90 12.63
N SER A 214 -2.09 -5.29 11.55
CA SER A 214 -1.11 -4.97 10.49
C SER A 214 -0.12 -3.90 10.97
N ILE A 215 -0.61 -2.95 11.78
CA ILE A 215 0.30 -1.89 12.22
C ILE A 215 1.26 -2.43 13.29
N LEU A 216 0.79 -3.41 14.05
CA LEU A 216 1.74 -4.05 14.99
C LEU A 216 2.82 -4.83 14.22
N ASP A 217 2.32 -5.43 13.16
CA ASP A 217 3.33 -6.10 12.31
C ASP A 217 4.33 -5.09 11.73
N ALA A 218 3.80 -3.92 11.33
CA ALA A 218 4.71 -2.88 10.80
C ALA A 218 5.72 -2.44 11.87
N LEU A 219 5.22 -2.31 13.09
CA LEU A 219 6.14 -1.94 14.17
C LEU A 219 7.22 -3.01 14.38
N GLN A 220 6.75 -4.20 14.47
CA GLN A 220 7.74 -5.29 14.67
C GLN A 220 8.81 -5.27 13.56
N LYS A 221 8.38 -5.17 12.34
CA LYS A 221 9.36 -5.21 11.22
C LYS A 221 10.27 -3.98 11.27
N THR A 222 9.68 -2.90 11.59
CA THR A 222 10.53 -1.69 11.69
C THR A 222 11.61 -1.89 12.77
N LEU A 223 11.20 -2.44 13.91
CA LEU A 223 12.18 -2.66 14.99
C LEU A 223 13.26 -3.66 14.57
N GLN A 224 12.88 -4.62 13.77
CA GLN A 224 13.88 -5.63 13.35
C GLN A 224 14.85 -5.04 12.33
N ILE A 225 14.32 -4.07 11.49
CA ILE A 225 15.14 -3.61 10.35
C ILE A 225 15.95 -2.37 10.80
N ALA A 226 15.32 -1.49 11.53
CA ALA A 226 15.97 -0.18 11.69
C ALA A 226 16.09 0.14 13.18
N TRP A 227 16.36 -0.78 13.91
CA TRP A 227 16.51 -0.62 15.36
C TRP A 227 16.57 0.86 15.77
N PRO A 228 15.92 1.23 16.83
CA PRO A 228 15.86 2.69 17.07
C PRO A 228 17.25 3.25 17.43
N ARG A 229 18.07 3.66 16.47
CA ARG A 229 19.33 4.40 16.73
C ARG A 229 19.00 5.82 17.20
N SER A 230 17.57 6.05 17.38
CA SER A 230 17.30 7.37 17.97
C SER A 230 16.79 7.22 19.42
N GLU A 231 17.48 7.76 20.43
CA GLU A 231 17.41 7.89 21.89
C GLU A 231 16.01 8.33 22.34
N SER A 232 14.82 8.18 21.49
CA SER A 232 13.57 8.70 22.12
C SER A 232 12.36 8.05 21.46
N SER A 233 12.18 6.75 21.41
CA SER A 233 10.81 6.50 20.89
C SER A 233 9.88 6.10 22.03
N GLU A 234 9.17 7.07 22.57
CA GLU A 234 8.09 6.93 23.58
C GLU A 234 6.82 6.37 22.95
N VAL A 235 6.74 5.05 22.60
CA VAL A 235 5.48 4.55 21.99
C VAL A 235 4.61 3.96 23.11
N LEU A 236 3.49 4.83 23.42
CA LEU A 236 2.53 4.43 24.47
C LEU A 236 1.18 4.11 23.85
N VAL A 237 0.88 2.65 23.77
CA VAL A 237 -0.54 2.61 23.34
C VAL A 237 -1.22 1.43 24.03
N ASP A 238 -2.39 1.75 24.72
CA ASP A 238 -3.28 0.74 25.33
C ASP A 238 -4.06 -0.03 24.24
N VAL A 239 -3.72 -1.29 24.10
CA VAL A 239 -4.35 -2.08 23.03
C VAL A 239 -5.50 -2.90 23.64
N SER A 240 -5.95 -2.57 24.91
CA SER A 240 -6.97 -3.44 25.54
C SER A 240 -8.37 -2.91 25.21
N SER A 241 -9.00 -3.68 24.26
CA SER A 241 -10.41 -3.26 24.05
C SER A 241 -11.36 -4.25 24.74
N GLU A 242 -12.33 -3.77 25.61
CA GLU A 242 -13.26 -4.49 26.52
C GLU A 242 -14.32 -5.25 25.73
N SER A 243 -14.29 -5.22 24.30
CA SER A 243 -15.47 -5.87 23.66
C SER A 243 -15.01 -6.81 22.55
N LEU A 244 -13.73 -7.41 22.56
CA LEU A 244 -13.25 -8.21 21.42
C LEU A 244 -13.33 -9.71 21.78
N PRO A 245 -13.56 -10.54 20.66
CA PRO A 245 -13.48 -11.98 20.90
C PRO A 245 -12.13 -12.39 21.51
N THR A 246 -12.13 -13.41 22.42
CA THR A 246 -10.95 -13.81 23.24
C THR A 246 -9.76 -14.17 22.34
N GLN A 247 -10.00 -14.77 21.15
CA GLN A 247 -8.89 -15.18 20.29
C GLN A 247 -8.17 -13.96 19.69
N LEU A 248 -8.93 -13.03 19.26
CA LEU A 248 -8.33 -11.82 18.66
C LEU A 248 -7.61 -10.98 19.72
N LYS A 249 -8.17 -10.93 20.83
CA LYS A 249 -7.48 -10.24 21.94
C LYS A 249 -6.12 -10.90 22.25
N GLU A 250 -6.14 -12.23 22.29
CA GLU A 250 -4.87 -12.93 22.55
C GLU A 250 -3.83 -12.66 21.45
N GLN A 251 -4.37 -12.64 20.23
CA GLN A 251 -3.41 -12.38 19.13
C GLN A 251 -2.83 -10.96 19.23
N LEU A 252 -3.62 -10.04 19.52
CA LEU A 252 -3.10 -8.66 19.65
C LEU A 252 -2.12 -8.55 20.81
N MET A 253 -2.46 -9.23 21.82
CA MET A 253 -1.57 -9.18 22.99
C MET A 253 -0.24 -9.89 22.70
N THR A 254 -0.36 -10.98 22.06
CA THR A 254 0.88 -11.72 21.76
C THR A 254 1.79 -10.87 20.85
N GLN A 255 1.25 -10.28 19.82
CA GLN A 255 2.10 -9.50 18.90
C GLN A 255 2.65 -8.24 19.60
N ALA A 256 1.82 -7.69 20.41
CA ALA A 256 2.31 -6.51 21.15
C ALA A 256 3.45 -6.90 22.10
N SER A 257 3.28 -8.04 22.73
CA SER A 257 4.36 -8.49 23.64
C SER A 257 5.67 -8.74 22.87
N HIS A 258 5.46 -9.32 21.72
CA HIS A 258 6.69 -9.56 20.93
C HIS A 258 7.38 -8.23 20.60
N CYS A 259 6.66 -7.26 20.22
CA CYS A 259 7.28 -5.96 19.90
C CYS A 259 7.95 -5.35 21.14
N LEU A 260 7.36 -5.55 22.27
CA LEU A 260 7.97 -5.05 23.52
C LEU A 260 9.29 -5.76 23.83
N LEU A 261 9.22 -7.00 23.62
CA LEU A 261 10.47 -7.75 23.90
C LEU A 261 11.59 -7.30 22.95
N LEU A 262 11.18 -7.11 21.72
CA LEU A 262 12.22 -6.65 20.78
C LEU A 262 12.75 -5.27 21.19
N LEU A 263 11.87 -4.51 21.61
CA LEU A 263 12.33 -3.18 22.04
C LEU A 263 13.23 -3.29 23.27
N ASP A 264 12.81 -4.12 24.25
CA ASP A 264 13.66 -4.29 25.45
C ASP A 264 15.04 -4.81 25.08
N HIS A 265 15.03 -5.78 24.21
CA HIS A 265 16.35 -6.29 23.79
C HIS A 265 17.19 -5.19 23.12
N CYS A 266 16.45 -4.31 22.43
CA CYS A 266 17.22 -3.27 21.69
C CYS A 266 17.70 -2.19 22.65
N SER A 267 17.10 -2.09 23.84
CA SER A 267 17.46 -1.02 24.80
C SER A 267 18.32 -1.59 25.91
N LYS A 268 18.89 -2.84 25.74
CA LYS A 268 19.73 -3.53 26.75
C LYS A 268 19.10 -3.46 28.14
N GLY A 269 17.81 -3.43 28.21
CA GLY A 269 17.21 -3.57 29.56
C GLY A 269 16.97 -2.19 30.20
N LYS A 270 17.24 -1.07 29.42
CA LYS A 270 17.06 0.29 29.97
C LYS A 270 15.63 0.79 29.70
N LEU A 271 14.87 -0.18 29.34
CA LEU A 271 13.48 0.21 29.01
C LEU A 271 12.73 0.64 30.28
N GLN A 272 13.29 0.29 31.55
CA GLN A 272 12.62 0.57 32.85
C GLN A 272 12.82 2.03 33.24
N VAL A 273 13.74 2.78 32.51
CA VAL A 273 14.01 4.16 32.95
C VAL A 273 13.47 5.14 31.90
N ARG A 274 12.77 4.50 30.83
CA ARG A 274 12.41 5.46 29.74
C ARG A 274 11.02 5.11 29.22
N MET A 275 10.07 4.37 30.11
CA MET A 275 8.80 3.90 29.51
C MET A 275 7.65 4.75 30.07
N THR A 276 6.81 5.56 29.25
CA THR A 276 5.35 5.49 29.49
C THR A 276 4.68 4.69 28.37
N ILE A 277 4.76 3.25 28.31
CA ILE A 277 3.94 2.31 27.51
C ILE A 277 2.87 1.71 28.43
N VAL A 278 1.58 2.27 28.51
CA VAL A 278 0.61 1.58 29.38
C VAL A 278 -0.28 0.71 28.50
N ILE A 279 0.10 -0.68 28.32
CA ILE A 279 -0.83 -1.72 27.83
C ILE A 279 -1.73 -2.17 28.99
N PHE A 280 -2.91 -1.59 29.20
CA PHE A 280 -3.83 -2.07 30.27
C PHE A 280 -4.54 -3.35 29.84
N SER A 281 -3.94 -4.59 30.30
CA SER A 281 -4.71 -5.67 30.98
C SER A 281 -3.89 -6.20 32.17
N ILE A 282 -4.20 -5.83 33.51
CA ILE A 282 -3.70 -6.37 34.79
C ILE A 282 -3.16 -7.80 34.60
N ASP A 283 -3.49 -8.59 33.54
CA ASP A 283 -2.93 -9.94 33.29
C ASP A 283 -1.60 -9.86 32.52
N PHE A 284 -1.31 -8.80 31.82
CA PHE A 284 -0.12 -8.61 30.97
C PHE A 284 1.05 -8.06 31.80
N LEU A 285 0.78 -7.16 32.75
CA LEU A 285 1.86 -6.68 33.66
C LEU A 285 2.28 -7.78 34.63
N TRP A 286 1.32 -8.62 35.06
CA TRP A 286 1.68 -9.79 35.89
C TRP A 286 2.43 -10.85 35.07
N LEU A 287 2.12 -11.10 33.77
CA LEU A 287 2.85 -12.06 32.91
C LEU A 287 4.23 -11.48 32.51
N TYR A 288 4.29 -10.22 32.22
CA TYR A 288 5.60 -9.61 31.92
C TYR A 288 6.49 -9.62 33.17
N LYS A 289 5.93 -9.33 34.35
CA LYS A 289 6.72 -9.34 35.61
C LYS A 289 7.00 -10.77 36.08
N GLU A 290 6.20 -11.74 35.81
CA GLU A 290 6.37 -13.14 36.29
C GLU A 290 7.22 -13.93 35.31
N GLU A 291 7.28 -13.63 34.03
CA GLU A 291 8.01 -14.47 33.05
C GLU A 291 9.38 -13.85 32.75
N PHE A 292 9.81 -12.69 33.51
CA PHE A 292 11.03 -12.32 32.75
C PHE A 292 11.85 -11.32 33.55
N GLN A 293 11.49 -11.08 34.98
CA GLN A 293 12.53 -10.47 35.83
C GLN A 293 13.53 -11.53 36.31
N PRO A 294 14.87 -11.35 36.04
CA PRO A 294 15.85 -12.32 36.54
C PRO A 294 15.62 -12.63 38.04
N LYS A 295 15.03 -13.84 38.34
CA LYS A 295 15.09 -14.34 39.73
C LYS A 295 16.50 -14.20 40.31
N GLY A 296 16.81 -13.01 40.77
CA GLY A 296 18.01 -12.85 41.62
C GLY A 296 18.91 -14.10 41.59
#